data_AF-T2JJ36-F1
#
_entry.id   AF-T2JJ36-F1
#
_cell.length_a   1.000
_cell.length_b   1.000
_cell.length_c   1.000
_cell.angle_alpha   90.00
_cell.angle_beta   90.00
_cell.angle_gamma   90.00
#
_symmetry.space_group_name_H-M   'P 1'
#
loop_
_entity.id
_entity.type
_entity.pdbx_description
1 polymer ?
#
loop_
_entity_poly.entity_id
_entity_poly.type
_entity_poly.pdbx_seq_one_letter_code
_entity_poly.pdbx_strand_id
1 'polypeptide(L)' 'MSVGLLGTKLGMTQIFEEESGLAIPVTVVQAGPCTITQIKTTETDGYSAVQLGYLEVKEKALTKPELGL' A
#
# COMPACT_ATOMS: atom_id res chain seq x y z
N MET A 1 -8.22 3.74 14.83
CA MET A 1 -8.13 3.11 13.48
C MET A 1 -6.74 3.39 12.95
N SER A 2 -5.93 2.37 12.67
CA SER A 2 -4.61 2.54 12.06
C SER A 2 -4.73 2.39 10.55
N VAL A 3 -4.18 3.34 9.79
CA VAL A 3 -4.15 3.26 8.32
C VAL A 3 -2.95 2.40 7.90
N GLY A 4 -3.20 1.31 7.17
CA GLY A 4 -2.15 0.52 6.54
C GLY A 4 -1.69 1.13 5.22
N LEU A 5 -0.48 0.81 4.76
CA LEU A 5 0.03 1.21 3.45
C LEU A 5 0.05 0.03 2.50
N LEU A 6 -0.14 0.31 1.21
CA LEU A 6 0.09 -0.66 0.14
C LEU A 6 1.56 -0.62 -0.30
N GLY A 7 2.12 -1.78 -0.61
CA GLY A 7 3.52 -1.89 -1.02
C GLY A 7 3.81 -3.15 -1.84
N THR A 8 4.86 -3.06 -2.66
CA THR A 8 5.35 -4.16 -3.49
C THR A 8 6.52 -4.85 -2.80
N LYS A 9 6.47 -6.18 -2.72
CA LYS A 9 7.62 -6.99 -2.29
C LYS A 9 8.72 -6.88 -3.33
N LEU A 10 9.85 -6.25 -2.99
CA LEU A 10 11.01 -6.17 -3.87
C LEU A 10 11.89 -7.41 -3.77
N GLY A 11 11.96 -8.02 -2.59
CA GLY A 11 12.81 -9.18 -2.37
C GLY A 11 13.12 -9.41 -0.90
N MET A 12 14.10 -10.26 -0.66
CA MET A 12 14.59 -10.59 0.67
C MET A 12 16.09 -10.31 0.73
N THR A 13 16.54 -9.81 1.87
CA THR A 13 17.95 -9.58 2.17
C THR A 13 18.19 -9.92 3.65
N GLN A 14 19.36 -9.61 4.18
CA GLN A 14 19.66 -9.73 5.60
C GLN A 14 20.25 -8.43 6.13
N ILE A 15 19.93 -8.11 7.38
CA ILE A 15 20.61 -7.08 8.15
C ILE A 15 21.49 -7.76 9.19
N PHE A 16 22.62 -7.16 9.51
CA PHE A 16 23.49 -7.67 10.56
C PHE A 16 23.30 -6.81 11.81
N GLU A 17 22.98 -7.44 12.93
CA GLU A 17 22.91 -6.76 14.22
C GLU A 17 24.32 -6.41 14.69
N GLU A 18 24.57 -5.12 14.97
CA GLU A 18 25.92 -4.59 15.19
C GLU A 18 26.62 -5.19 16.42
N GLU A 19 25.87 -5.46 17.50
CA GLU A 19 26.44 -5.96 18.76
C GLU A 19 26.70 -7.46 18.76
N SER A 20 25.77 -8.25 18.22
CA SER A 20 25.81 -9.72 18.26
C SER A 20 26.42 -10.35 17.01
N GLY A 21 26.52 -9.59 15.91
CA GLY A 21 26.90 -10.09 14.59
C GLY A 21 25.85 -11.00 13.94
N LEU A 22 24.64 -11.11 14.52
CA LEU A 22 23.60 -12.00 14.01
C LEU A 22 23.04 -11.48 12.66
N ALA A 23 22.95 -12.38 11.69
CA ALA A 23 22.30 -12.11 10.41
C ALA A 23 20.79 -12.35 10.52
N ILE A 24 20.00 -11.29 10.41
CA ILE A 24 18.54 -11.32 10.50
C ILE A 24 17.96 -11.22 9.09
N PRO A 25 17.23 -12.25 8.61
CA PRO A 25 16.59 -12.21 7.30
C PRO A 25 15.40 -11.24 7.31
N VAL A 26 15.32 -10.37 6.30
CA VAL A 26 14.29 -9.34 6.17
C VAL A 26 13.70 -9.32 4.76
N THR A 27 12.46 -8.83 4.65
CA THR A 27 11.81 -8.57 3.35
C THR A 27 11.84 -7.08 3.06
N VAL A 28 12.30 -6.71 1.86
CA VAL A 28 12.25 -5.32 1.39
C VAL A 28 10.90 -5.09 0.73
N VAL A 29 10.12 -4.15 1.28
CA VAL A 29 8.82 -3.74 0.74
C VAL A 29 8.90 -2.27 0.32
N GLN A 30 8.65 -1.99 -0.95
CA GLN A 30 8.51 -0.63 -1.45
C GLN A 30 7.07 -0.15 -1.23
N ALA A 31 6.89 0.76 -0.28
CA ALA A 31 5.60 1.38 -0.03
C ALA A 31 5.34 2.55 -0.97
N GLY A 32 4.09 2.67 -1.42
CA GLY A 32 3.55 3.82 -2.14
C GLY A 32 4.12 4.14 -3.54
N PRO A 33 3.64 5.24 -4.15
CA PRO A 33 2.64 6.19 -3.64
C PRO A 33 1.29 5.55 -3.28
N CYS A 34 0.74 5.93 -2.12
CA CYS A 34 -0.57 5.49 -1.61
C CYS A 34 -1.51 6.70 -1.47
N THR A 35 -2.37 6.93 -2.46
CA THR A 35 -3.29 8.09 -2.48
C THR A 35 -4.64 7.69 -1.89
N ILE A 36 -5.21 8.50 -1.00
CA ILE A 36 -6.57 8.26 -0.50
C ILE A 36 -7.57 8.53 -1.62
N THR A 37 -8.35 7.52 -2.00
CA THR A 37 -9.36 7.61 -3.08
C THR A 37 -10.78 7.74 -2.53
N GLN A 38 -11.05 7.17 -1.35
CA GLN A 38 -12.35 7.29 -0.68
C GLN A 38 -12.18 7.20 0.84
N ILE A 39 -12.98 7.98 1.57
CA ILE A 39 -13.19 7.81 3.01
C ILE A 39 -14.60 7.26 3.19
N LYS A 40 -14.71 6.11 3.83
CA LYS A 40 -15.97 5.45 4.14
C LYS A 40 -16.36 5.73 5.58
N THR A 41 -17.62 6.08 5.80
CA THR A 41 -18.16 6.35 7.13
C THR A 41 -19.33 5.41 7.44
N THR A 42 -19.65 5.27 8.72
CA THR A 42 -20.73 4.38 9.16
C THR A 42 -22.07 4.82 8.60
N GLU A 43 -22.28 6.12 8.41
CA GLU A 43 -23.52 6.72 7.91
C GLU A 43 -23.76 6.43 6.42
N THR A 44 -22.70 6.44 5.60
CA THR A 44 -22.82 6.26 4.15
C THR A 44 -22.57 4.83 3.70
N ASP A 45 -21.68 4.10 4.37
CA ASP A 45 -21.17 2.79 3.93
C ASP A 45 -21.44 1.66 4.95
N GLY A 46 -21.93 1.97 6.15
CA GLY A 46 -22.19 0.99 7.21
C GLY A 46 -20.95 0.56 8.01
N TYR A 47 -19.78 1.12 7.70
CA TYR A 47 -18.53 0.90 8.43
C TYR A 47 -17.55 2.04 8.18
N SER A 48 -16.54 2.17 9.03
CA SER A 48 -15.48 3.16 8.85
C SER A 48 -14.23 2.52 8.24
N ALA A 49 -13.74 3.08 7.13
CA ALA A 49 -12.53 2.64 6.43
C ALA A 49 -11.96 3.74 5.52
N VAL A 50 -10.70 3.57 5.12
CA VAL A 50 -10.02 4.42 4.13
C VAL A 50 -9.63 3.54 2.94
N GLN A 51 -10.01 3.96 1.73
CA GLN A 51 -9.58 3.33 0.49
C GLN A 51 -8.32 4.01 -0.03
N LEU A 52 -7.31 3.21 -0.37
CA LEU A 52 -6.04 3.66 -0.92
C LEU A 52 -5.89 3.17 -2.36
N GLY A 53 -5.52 4.08 -3.26
CA GLY A 53 -4.94 3.76 -4.56
C GLY A 53 -3.43 3.50 -4.42
N TYR A 54 -2.88 2.68 -5.30
CA TYR A 54 -1.46 2.31 -5.30
C TYR A 54 -0.86 2.39 -6.70
N LEU A 55 0.21 3.17 -6.83
CA LEU A 55 0.89 3.46 -8.09
C LEU A 55 -0.01 4.09 -9.16
N GLU A 56 0.62 4.59 -10.22
CA GLU A 56 -0.08 5.08 -11.40
C GLU A 56 -0.36 3.94 -12.38
N VAL A 57 -1.52 4.02 -13.04
CA VAL A 57 -1.92 3.09 -14.09
C VAL A 57 -2.13 3.89 -15.38
N LYS A 58 -1.67 3.34 -16.51
CA LYS A 58 -1.87 3.96 -17.83
C LYS A 58 -3.35 3.98 -18.18
N GLU A 59 -3.86 5.08 -18.74
CA GLU A 59 -5.29 5.25 -19.08
C GLU A 59 -5.87 4.09 -19.90
N LYS A 60 -5.11 3.55 -20.86
CA LYS A 60 -5.54 2.42 -21.69
C LYS A 60 -5.81 1.11 -20.94
N ALA A 61 -5.34 1.00 -19.70
CA ALA A 61 -5.56 -0.16 -18.83
C ALA A 61 -6.76 0.04 -17.90
N LEU A 62 -7.39 1.22 -17.92
CA LEU A 62 -8.56 1.55 -17.12
C LEU A 62 -9.84 1.40 -17.94
N THR A 63 -10.92 1.01 -17.28
CA THR A 63 -12.27 1.03 -17.84
C THR A 63 -12.85 2.45 -17.82
N LYS A 64 -13.89 2.72 -18.61
CA LYS A 64 -14.52 4.06 -18.65
C LYS A 64 -14.97 4.54 -17.26
N PRO A 65 -15.64 3.72 -16.43
CA PRO A 65 -16.03 4.15 -15.09
C PRO A 65 -14.85 4.48 -14.17
N GLU A 66 -13.72 3.75 -14.29
CA GLU A 66 -12.50 4.02 -13.51
C GLU A 66 -11.81 5.31 -13.94
N LEU A 67 -11.94 5.70 -15.20
CA LEU A 67 -11.51 7.00 -15.71
C LEU A 67 -12.46 8.15 -15.33
N GLY A 68 -13.65 7.85 -14.81
CA GLY A 68 -14.71 8.83 -14.54
C GLY A 68 -15.48 9.26 -15.80
N LEU A 69 -15.50 8.42 -16.85
CA LEU A 69 -16.23 8.60 -18.11
C LEU A 69 -17.46 7.69 -18.19
#